data_AF-A0AB38AJ30-F1
#
_entry.id   AF-A0AB38AJ30-F1
#
_cell.length_a   1.000
_cell.length_b   1.000
_cell.length_c   1.000
_cell.angle_alpha   90.00
_cell.angle_beta   90.00
_cell.angle_gamma   90.00
#
_symmetry.space_group_name_H-M   'P 1'
#
loop_
_entity.id
_entity.type
_entity.pdbx_description
1 polymer ?
#
loop_
_entity_poly.entity_id
_entity_poly.type
_entity_poly.pdbx_seq_one_letter_code
_entity_poly.pdbx_strand_id
1 'polypeptide(L)'
;MRMVLTARIPTRTGNELIQSGQLSKIMESAFAALQPEAAYFTLDDGERTAFFYFDMRESSQMPTLLESFFMDLNAKVSLRPVMNAAEWRTGLSELMSGT
;
A
#
# COMPACT_ATOMS: atom_id res chain seq x y z
N MET A 1 -3.62 2.92 12.98
CA MET A 1 -3.65 1.47 12.72
C MET A 1 -2.70 1.18 11.57
N ARG A 2 -1.79 0.21 11.74
CA ARG A 2 -0.88 -0.20 10.68
C ARG A 2 -1.65 -0.92 9.56
N MET A 3 -1.52 -0.39 8.35
CA MET A 3 -2.16 -0.90 7.14
C MET A 3 -1.12 -1.31 6.12
N VAL A 4 -1.43 -2.33 5.34
CA VAL A 4 -0.78 -2.60 4.06
C VAL A 4 -1.71 -2.20 2.92
N LEU A 5 -1.21 -1.31 2.07
CA LEU A 5 -1.78 -1.01 0.76
C LEU A 5 -1.04 -1.83 -0.29
N THR A 6 -1.76 -2.67 -1.02
CA THR A 6 -1.25 -3.34 -2.22
C THR A 6 -1.83 -2.66 -3.44
N ALA A 7 -0.98 -2.10 -4.29
CA ALA A 7 -1.37 -1.51 -5.57
C ALA A 7 -0.76 -2.32 -6.71
N ARG A 8 -1.61 -3.02 -7.46
CA ARG A 8 -1.23 -3.76 -8.68
C ARG A 8 -1.52 -2.93 -9.90
N ILE A 9 -0.48 -2.54 -10.62
CA ILE A 9 -0.57 -1.62 -11.75
C ILE A 9 -0.64 -2.46 -13.04
N PRO A 10 -1.70 -2.30 -13.85
CA PRO A 10 -1.80 -2.96 -15.14
C PRO A 10 -0.59 -2.67 -16.02
N THR A 11 -0.06 -3.70 -16.70
CA THR A 11 1.18 -3.59 -17.46
C THR A 11 1.15 -2.50 -18.52
N ARG A 12 0.02 -2.33 -19.21
CA ARG A 12 -0.15 -1.27 -20.23
C ARG A 12 -0.01 0.12 -19.61
N THR A 13 -0.83 0.43 -18.60
CA THR A 13 -0.81 1.73 -17.92
C THR A 13 0.55 2.02 -17.30
N GLY A 14 1.17 1.02 -16.65
CA GLY A 14 2.51 1.16 -16.09
C GLY A 14 3.57 1.47 -17.15
N ASN A 15 3.50 0.86 -18.34
CA ASN A 15 4.44 1.13 -19.43
C ASN A 15 4.27 2.55 -20.00
N GLU A 16 3.03 2.97 -20.22
CA GLU A 16 2.70 4.32 -20.71
C GLU A 16 3.22 5.41 -19.76
N LEU A 17 2.98 5.24 -18.45
CA LEU A 17 3.42 6.18 -17.42
C LEU A 17 4.94 6.23 -17.22
N ILE A 18 5.65 5.12 -17.48
CA ILE A 18 7.11 5.09 -17.48
C ILE A 18 7.64 5.88 -18.67
N GLN A 19 7.07 5.67 -19.86
CA GLN A 19 7.49 6.37 -21.08
C GLN A 19 7.21 7.88 -20.99
N SER A 20 6.10 8.28 -20.35
CA SER A 20 5.79 9.69 -20.11
C SER A 20 6.56 10.32 -18.94
N GLY A 21 7.28 9.52 -18.15
CA GLY A 21 7.99 9.97 -16.94
C GLY A 21 7.07 10.40 -15.80
N GLN A 22 5.77 10.10 -15.89
CA GLN A 22 4.80 10.46 -14.84
C GLN A 22 4.78 9.48 -13.67
N LEU A 23 5.20 8.22 -13.88
CA LEU A 23 5.19 7.21 -12.82
C LEU A 23 6.00 7.64 -11.59
N SER A 24 7.18 8.25 -11.79
CA SER A 24 8.01 8.73 -10.68
C SER A 24 7.31 9.80 -9.85
N LYS A 25 6.67 10.78 -10.50
CA LYS A 25 5.92 11.85 -9.82
C LYS A 25 4.74 11.33 -9.02
N ILE A 26 4.01 10.35 -9.58
CA ILE A 26 2.90 9.70 -8.88
C ILE A 26 3.42 8.94 -7.66
N MET A 27 4.52 8.20 -7.80
CA MET A 27 5.14 7.48 -6.68
C MET A 27 5.66 8.44 -5.60
N GLU A 28 6.33 9.53 -5.96
CA GLU A 28 6.77 10.57 -5.01
C GLU A 28 5.59 11.17 -4.24
N SER A 29 4.48 11.44 -4.93
CA SER A 29 3.24 11.93 -4.30
C SER A 29 2.65 10.90 -3.34
N ALA A 30 2.67 9.62 -3.72
CA ALA A 30 2.26 8.52 -2.86
C ALA A 30 3.15 8.39 -1.61
N PHE A 31 4.47 8.50 -1.75
CA PHE A 31 5.39 8.49 -0.62
C PHE A 31 5.15 9.68 0.33
N ALA A 32 4.89 10.87 -0.21
CA ALA A 32 4.60 12.06 0.59
C ALA A 32 3.26 11.95 1.34
N ALA A 33 2.23 11.40 0.69
CA ALA A 33 0.89 11.24 1.28
C ALA A 33 0.84 10.12 2.32
N LEU A 34 1.41 8.95 2.01
CA LEU A 34 1.33 7.76 2.86
C LEU A 34 2.36 7.77 3.99
N GLN A 35 3.52 8.40 3.79
CA GLN A 35 4.67 8.34 4.71
C GLN A 35 4.91 6.90 5.20
N PRO A 36 5.15 5.96 4.27
CA PRO A 36 5.22 4.55 4.62
C PRO A 36 6.45 4.28 5.49
N GLU A 37 6.30 3.44 6.51
CA GLU A 37 7.42 2.91 7.29
C GLU A 37 8.26 1.93 6.45
N ALA A 38 7.62 1.28 5.48
CA ALA A 38 8.24 0.36 4.55
C ALA A 38 7.49 0.37 3.22
N ALA A 39 8.24 0.34 2.12
CA ALA A 39 7.70 0.16 0.79
C ALA A 39 8.47 -0.96 0.07
N TYR A 40 7.74 -1.93 -0.46
CA TYR A 40 8.32 -3.03 -1.23
C TYR A 40 7.69 -3.08 -2.61
N PHE A 41 8.51 -3.40 -3.61
CA PHE A 41 8.08 -3.49 -4.99
C PHE A 41 8.42 -4.86 -5.53
N THR A 42 7.47 -5.50 -6.18
CA THR A 42 7.64 -6.83 -6.75
C THR A 42 6.68 -7.01 -7.94
N LEU A 43 6.69 -8.20 -8.51
CA LEU A 43 5.70 -8.64 -9.47
C LEU A 43 4.65 -9.49 -8.75
N ASP A 44 3.37 -9.22 -9.00
CA ASP A 44 2.28 -10.09 -8.57
C ASP A 44 1.44 -10.42 -9.80
N ASP A 45 1.39 -11.70 -10.16
CA ASP A 45 0.64 -12.21 -11.33
C ASP A 45 0.96 -11.42 -12.61
N GLY A 46 2.26 -11.20 -12.84
CA GLY A 46 2.81 -10.52 -14.02
C GLY A 46 2.65 -8.99 -14.04
N GLU A 47 2.00 -8.40 -13.04
CA GLU A 47 1.78 -6.96 -12.92
C GLU A 47 2.82 -6.31 -11.97
N ARG A 48 3.11 -5.03 -12.19
CA ARG A 48 3.97 -4.25 -11.27
C ARG A 48 3.19 -3.97 -10.01
N THR A 49 3.74 -4.37 -8.86
CA THR A 49 3.01 -4.32 -7.60
C THR A 49 3.82 -3.61 -6.53
N ALA A 50 3.19 -2.64 -5.89
CA ALA A 50 3.72 -1.92 -4.75
C ALA A 50 2.98 -2.33 -3.47
N PHE A 51 3.75 -2.55 -2.40
CA PHE A 51 3.26 -2.75 -1.05
C PHE A 51 3.72 -1.58 -0.19
N PHE A 52 2.78 -0.79 0.33
CA PHE A 52 3.05 0.29 1.26
C PHE A 52 2.54 -0.07 2.64
N TYR A 53 3.43 -0.05 3.62
CA TYR A 53 3.11 -0.24 5.03
C TYR A 53 3.11 1.13 5.69
N PHE A 54 1.97 1.55 6.23
CA PHE A 54 1.81 2.90 6.79
C PHE A 54 0.78 2.92 7.91
N ASP A 55 0.80 3.97 8.72
CA ASP A 55 -0.21 4.16 9.77
C ASP A 55 -1.39 4.98 9.24
N MET A 56 -2.59 4.39 9.28
CA MET A 56 -3.84 5.06 8.95
C MET A 56 -4.60 5.37 10.23
N ARG A 57 -5.00 6.62 10.43
CA ARG A 57 -5.66 7.07 11.66
C ARG A 57 -7.16 6.80 11.63
N GLU A 58 -7.79 7.09 10.49
CA GLU A 58 -9.25 6.97 10.33
C GLU A 58 -9.60 6.33 8.97
N SER A 59 -10.70 5.57 8.93
CA SER A 59 -11.20 4.97 7.68
C SER A 59 -11.66 6.02 6.66
N SER A 60 -12.02 7.22 7.12
CA SER A 60 -12.36 8.39 6.29
C SER A 60 -11.21 8.82 5.37
N GLN A 61 -9.96 8.45 5.70
CA GLN A 61 -8.79 8.78 4.89
C GLN A 61 -8.66 7.91 3.63
N MET A 62 -9.41 6.80 3.52
CA MET A 62 -9.28 5.86 2.39
C MET A 62 -9.44 6.53 1.01
N PRO A 63 -10.48 7.35 0.72
CA PRO A 63 -10.59 7.98 -0.58
C PRO A 63 -9.37 8.85 -0.89
N THR A 64 -8.99 9.73 0.03
CA THR A 64 -7.86 10.65 -0.17
C THR A 64 -6.52 9.94 -0.38
N LEU A 65 -6.29 8.81 0.29
CA LEU A 65 -5.04 8.05 0.19
C LEU A 65 -4.99 7.13 -1.03
N LEU A 66 -6.16 6.68 -1.53
CA LEU A 66 -6.23 5.66 -2.58
C LEU A 66 -6.58 6.23 -3.96
N GLU A 67 -7.16 7.43 -4.04
CA GLU A 67 -7.67 8.01 -5.29
C GLU A 67 -6.60 8.08 -6.40
N SER A 68 -5.38 8.50 -6.07
CA SER A 68 -4.28 8.58 -7.06
C SER A 68 -3.92 7.20 -7.64
N PHE A 69 -4.07 6.13 -6.86
CA PHE A 69 -3.83 4.78 -7.35
C PHE A 69 -4.92 4.32 -8.33
N PHE A 70 -6.17 4.74 -8.12
CA PHE A 70 -7.27 4.43 -9.03
C PHE A 70 -7.25 5.30 -10.29
N MET A 71 -7.13 6.61 -10.12
CA MET A 71 -7.26 7.60 -11.19
C MET A 71 -6.01 7.67 -12.07
N ASP A 72 -4.82 7.69 -11.47
CA ASP A 72 -3.57 7.90 -12.23
C ASP A 72 -2.94 6.57 -12.67
N LEU A 73 -2.97 5.55 -11.82
CA LEU A 73 -2.30 4.27 -12.09
C LEU A 73 -3.25 3.20 -12.64
N ASN A 74 -4.56 3.44 -12.57
CA ASN A 74 -5.59 2.43 -12.88
C ASN A 74 -5.35 1.10 -12.15
N ALA A 75 -4.81 1.20 -10.93
CA ALA A 75 -4.34 0.05 -10.17
C ALA A 75 -5.49 -0.70 -9.51
N LYS A 76 -5.34 -2.02 -9.39
CA LYS A 76 -6.14 -2.82 -8.45
C LYS A 76 -5.56 -2.62 -7.06
N VAL A 77 -6.36 -2.06 -6.18
CA VAL A 77 -5.96 -1.68 -4.83
C VAL A 77 -6.61 -2.59 -3.81
N SER A 78 -5.83 -3.06 -2.84
CA SER A 78 -6.36 -3.67 -1.61
C SER A 78 -5.74 -3.02 -0.38
N LEU A 79 -6.53 -2.86 0.67
CA LEU A 79 -6.10 -2.26 1.93
C LEU A 79 -6.47 -3.22 3.08
N ARG A 80 -5.47 -3.59 3.89
CA ARG A 80 -5.66 -4.57 4.99
C ARG A 80 -4.91 -4.12 6.24
N PRO A 81 -5.48 -4.29 7.45
CA PRO A 81 -4.71 -4.18 8.68
C PRO A 81 -3.61 -5.22 8.71
N VAL A 82 -2.43 -4.84 9.22
CA VAL A 82 -1.31 -5.78 9.41
C VAL A 82 -0.63 -5.52 10.73
N MET A 83 0.00 -6.55 11.26
CA MET A 83 0.78 -6.49 12.49
C MET A 83 2.22 -6.91 12.23
N ASN A 84 3.17 -6.28 12.93
CA ASN A 84 4.56 -6.69 12.90
C ASN A 84 4.80 -7.86 13.88
N ALA A 85 6.03 -8.37 13.90
CA ALA A 85 6.38 -9.52 14.74
C ALA A 85 6.29 -9.24 16.25
N ALA A 86 6.38 -7.99 16.70
CA ALA A 86 6.21 -7.65 18.12
C ALA A 86 4.73 -7.66 18.50
N GLU A 87 3.89 -6.99 17.71
CA GLU A 87 2.43 -6.96 17.88
C GLU A 87 1.81 -8.37 17.80
N TRP A 88 2.29 -9.20 16.86
CA TRP A 88 1.89 -10.60 16.78
C TRP A 88 2.23 -11.39 18.05
N ARG A 89 3.42 -11.18 18.64
CA ARG A 89 3.82 -11.82 19.91
C ARG A 89 2.95 -11.37 21.07
N THR A 90 2.61 -10.09 21.14
CA THR A 90 1.70 -9.54 22.15
C THR A 90 0.33 -10.20 22.05
N GLY A 91 -0.30 -10.16 20.86
CA GLY A 91 -1.63 -10.76 20.67
C GLY A 91 -1.65 -12.28 20.89
N LEU A 92 -0.58 -13.00 20.53
CA LEU A 92 -0.47 -14.43 20.79
C LEU A 92 -0.35 -14.72 22.30
N SER A 93 0.39 -13.89 23.03
CA SER A 93 0.57 -14.05 24.48
C SER A 93 -0.74 -13.84 25.22
N GLU A 94 -1.52 -12.81 24.85
CA GLU A 94 -2.85 -12.53 25.39
C GLU A 94 -3.83 -13.70 25.14
N LEU A 95 -3.85 -14.22 23.90
CA LEU A 95 -4.66 -15.39 23.54
C LEU A 95 -4.33 -16.61 24.39
N MET A 96 -3.05 -16.89 24.63
CA MET A 96 -2.62 -18.04 25.42
C MET A 96 -2.86 -17.86 26.92
N SER A 97 -2.96 -16.62 27.42
CA SER A 97 -3.29 -16.33 28.82
C SER A 97 -4.77 -16.45 29.18
N GLY A 98 -5.65 -16.73 28.20
CA GLY A 98 -7.06 -17.03 28.46
C GLY A 98 -7.84 -15.92 29.17
N THR A 99 -7.46 -14.66 28.92
CA THR A 99 -8.18 -13.46 29.40
C THR A 99 -8.97 -12.84 28.25
#